data_AF-A0A3B8QRE2-F1
#
_entry.id   AF-A0A3B8QRE2-F1
#
_cell.length_a   1.000
_cell.length_b   1.000
_cell.length_c   1.000
_cell.angle_alpha   90.00
_cell.angle_beta   90.00
_cell.angle_gamma   90.00
#
_symmetry.space_group_name_H-M   'P 1'
#
loop_
_entity.id
_entity.type
_entity.pdbx_description
1 polymer ?
#
loop_
_entity_poly.entity_id
_entity_poly.type
_entity_poly.pdbx_seq_one_letter_code
_entity_poly.pdbx_strand_id
1 'polypeptide(L)'
;MSPVEVSMQPALFTSHTGIRYGIAGSVWVEVPNEITLDELSEYMVYKPREIAPVAGEKTWSVKGSKGNVYTVKLSEGAYSCTCPGFSFRRKCRHIEEKRK
;
A
#
# COMPACT_ATOMS: atom_id res chain seq x y z
N MET A 1 -25.75 11.58 9.52
CA MET A 1 -24.47 12.07 8.98
C MET A 1 -24.17 11.27 7.71
N SER A 2 -23.64 11.89 6.65
CA SER A 2 -23.01 11.11 5.58
C SER A 2 -21.70 10.51 6.09
N PRO A 3 -21.40 9.22 5.81
CA PRO A 3 -20.16 8.60 6.25
C PRO A 3 -18.94 9.26 5.61
N VAL A 4 -17.85 9.38 6.38
CA VAL A 4 -16.58 9.92 5.89
C VAL A 4 -15.80 8.82 5.19
N GLU A 5 -15.34 9.10 3.97
CA GLU A 5 -14.51 8.16 3.22
C GLU A 5 -13.06 8.23 3.70
N VAL A 6 -12.50 7.08 4.06
CA VAL A 6 -11.15 6.98 4.62
C VAL A 6 -10.31 5.98 3.84
N SER A 7 -9.04 6.31 3.61
CA SER A 7 -8.09 5.48 2.85
C SER A 7 -7.30 4.50 3.72
N MET A 8 -7.49 4.57 5.04
CA MET A 8 -6.93 3.67 6.04
C MET A 8 -8.06 2.93 6.73
N GLN A 9 -7.80 1.69 7.17
CA GLN A 9 -8.79 0.91 7.89
C GLN A 9 -9.12 1.61 9.21
N PRO A 10 -10.40 1.97 9.45
CA PRO A 10 -10.77 2.73 10.63
C PRO A 10 -10.72 1.86 11.89
N ALA A 11 -10.45 2.49 13.02
CA ALA A 11 -10.41 1.85 14.33
C ALA A 11 -11.29 2.61 15.34
N LEU A 12 -11.79 1.88 16.34
CA LEU A 12 -12.44 2.48 17.50
C LEU A 12 -11.39 2.83 18.57
N PHE A 13 -11.40 4.08 19.00
CA PHE A 13 -10.56 4.58 20.07
C PHE A 13 -11.43 5.17 21.18
N THR A 14 -11.11 4.86 22.44
CA THR A 14 -11.79 5.43 23.61
C THR A 14 -10.80 6.31 24.36
N SER A 15 -11.13 7.60 24.50
CA SER A 15 -10.33 8.56 25.25
C SER A 15 -10.44 8.32 26.77
N HIS A 16 -9.46 8.82 27.52
CA HIS A 16 -9.49 8.88 29.00
C HIS A 16 -10.70 9.65 29.56
N THR A 17 -11.29 10.55 28.76
CA THR A 17 -12.52 11.28 29.09
C THR A 17 -13.80 10.46 28.86
N GLY A 18 -13.70 9.23 28.34
CA GLY A 18 -14.83 8.37 28.05
C GLY A 18 -15.53 8.63 26.72
N ILE A 19 -14.97 9.49 25.87
CA ILE A 19 -15.49 9.75 24.52
C ILE A 19 -14.93 8.71 23.55
N ARG A 20 -15.79 8.10 22.74
CA ARG A 20 -15.41 7.19 21.66
C ARG A 20 -15.25 7.92 20.32
N TYR A 21 -14.22 7.52 19.60
CA TYR A 21 -13.85 8.05 18.30
C TYR A 21 -13.67 6.92 17.29
N GLY A 22 -14.21 7.12 16.09
CA GLY A 22 -13.71 6.46 14.89
C GLY A 22 -12.49 7.20 14.37
N ILE A 23 -11.36 6.51 14.26
CA ILE A 23 -10.09 7.10 13.81
C ILE A 23 -9.60 6.41 12.53
N ALA A 24 -9.16 7.21 11.57
CA ALA A 24 -8.47 6.75 10.37
C ALA A 24 -7.47 7.80 9.91
N GLY A 25 -6.18 7.56 10.20
CA GLY A 25 -5.12 8.53 9.91
C GLY A 25 -5.33 9.85 10.66
N SER A 26 -5.55 10.94 9.92
CA SER A 26 -5.81 12.28 10.47
C SER A 26 -7.29 12.58 10.70
N VAL A 27 -8.20 11.67 10.33
CA VAL A 27 -9.65 11.87 10.48
C VAL A 27 -10.11 11.28 11.80
N TRP A 28 -10.79 12.10 12.60
CA TRP A 28 -11.37 11.75 13.90
C TRP A 28 -12.85 12.10 13.86
N VAL A 29 -13.71 11.10 14.04
CA VAL A 29 -15.16 11.27 14.10
C VAL A 29 -15.65 10.79 15.45
N GLU A 30 -16.36 11.63 16.17
CA GLU A 30 -17.03 11.24 17.42
C GLU A 30 -18.14 10.24 17.11
N VAL A 31 -18.09 9.10 17.79
CA VAL A 31 -19.07 8.02 17.63
C VAL A 31 -19.73 7.71 18.97
N PRO A 32 -20.98 7.25 18.97
CA PRO A 32 -21.66 6.90 20.22
C PRO A 32 -20.91 5.83 21.00
N ASN A 33 -21.02 5.87 22.32
CA ASN A 33 -20.26 4.99 23.19
C ASN A 33 -20.68 3.51 23.12
N GLU A 34 -21.81 3.19 22.50
CA GLU A 34 -22.35 1.83 22.44
C GLU A 34 -22.02 1.10 21.15
N ILE A 35 -21.41 1.77 20.16
CA ILE A 35 -21.19 1.13 18.85
C ILE A 35 -20.08 0.08 18.90
N THR A 36 -20.23 -0.95 18.08
CA THR A 36 -19.24 -1.98 17.80
C THR A 36 -18.40 -1.60 16.57
N LEU A 37 -17.31 -2.31 16.34
CA LEU A 37 -16.42 -2.04 15.19
C LEU A 37 -17.14 -2.24 13.84
N ASP A 38 -18.17 -3.09 13.79
CA ASP A 38 -18.94 -3.39 12.58
C ASP A 38 -19.83 -2.20 12.17
N GLU A 39 -20.47 -1.59 13.17
CA GLU A 39 -21.33 -0.40 13.04
C GLU A 39 -20.52 0.87 12.73
N LEU A 40 -19.18 0.84 12.88
CA LEU A 40 -18.32 1.96 12.53
C LEU A 40 -18.39 2.31 11.03
N SER A 41 -18.78 1.35 10.18
CA SER A 41 -18.98 1.56 8.75
C SER A 41 -20.05 2.62 8.42
N GLU A 42 -20.99 2.87 9.33
CA GLU A 42 -22.00 3.94 9.20
C GLU A 42 -21.40 5.35 9.33
N TYR A 43 -20.24 5.45 9.98
CA TYR A 43 -19.52 6.70 10.22
C TYR A 43 -18.31 6.85 9.30
N MET A 44 -17.60 5.75 9.03
CA MET A 44 -16.37 5.72 8.25
C MET A 44 -16.37 4.57 7.25
N VAL A 45 -16.33 4.90 5.96
CA VAL A 45 -16.23 3.90 4.89
C VAL A 45 -14.78 3.79 4.45
N TYR A 46 -14.20 2.60 4.64
CA TYR A 46 -12.88 2.28 4.13
C TYR A 46 -12.93 2.11 2.60
N LYS A 47 -12.30 3.04 1.88
CA LYS A 47 -12.01 2.89 0.45
C LYS A 47 -10.50 2.82 0.29
N PRO A 48 -9.93 1.61 0.09
CA PRO A 48 -8.50 1.50 -0.17
C PRO A 48 -8.12 2.43 -1.31
N ARG A 49 -7.07 3.22 -1.10
CA ARG A 49 -6.55 4.07 -2.16
C ARG A 49 -6.10 3.17 -3.30
N GLU A 50 -6.70 3.34 -4.46
CA GLU A 50 -6.19 2.74 -5.68
C GLU A 50 -4.83 3.38 -5.98
N ILE A 51 -3.77 2.59 -5.83
CA ILE A 51 -2.42 3.01 -6.19
C ILE A 51 -2.36 2.96 -7.70
N ALA A 52 -2.64 4.09 -8.36
CA ALA A 52 -2.32 4.22 -9.77
C ALA A 52 -0.81 3.99 -9.94
N PRO A 53 -0.37 3.18 -10.94
CA PRO A 53 1.05 3.04 -11.22
C PRO A 53 1.61 4.44 -11.49
N VAL A 54 2.66 4.82 -10.77
CA VAL A 54 3.30 6.12 -10.93
C VAL A 54 3.70 6.25 -12.40
N ALA A 55 3.37 7.37 -13.04
CA ALA A 55 3.67 7.59 -14.45
C ALA A 55 5.18 7.39 -14.71
N GLY A 56 5.53 6.37 -15.49
CA GLY A 56 6.92 5.98 -15.75
C GLY A 56 7.38 4.69 -15.05
N GLU A 57 6.56 4.10 -14.20
CA GLU A 57 6.83 2.76 -13.67
C GLU A 57 6.63 1.67 -14.74
N LYS A 58 7.64 0.83 -14.93
CA LYS A 58 7.55 -0.35 -15.79
C LYS A 58 8.01 -1.58 -15.03
N THR A 59 7.22 -2.65 -15.08
CA THR A 59 7.54 -3.92 -14.43
C THR A 59 7.60 -5.04 -15.46
N TRP A 60 8.63 -5.86 -15.40
CA TRP A 60 8.82 -7.02 -16.29
C TRP A 60 9.13 -8.28 -15.48
N SER A 61 8.47 -9.38 -15.82
CA SER A 61 8.84 -10.71 -15.35
C SER A 61 9.90 -11.31 -16.28
N VAL A 62 11.02 -11.76 -15.71
CA VAL A 62 12.17 -12.31 -16.45
C VAL A 62 12.48 -13.71 -15.92
N LYS A 63 12.84 -14.63 -16.83
CA LYS A 63 13.28 -15.97 -16.46
C LYS A 63 14.79 -15.97 -16.20
N GLY A 64 15.18 -16.47 -15.04
CA GLY A 64 16.56 -16.69 -14.66
C GLY A 64 17.13 -17.98 -15.25
N SER A 65 18.46 -18.09 -15.18
CA SER A 65 19.21 -19.22 -15.77
C SER A 65 18.84 -20.60 -15.22
N LYS A 66 18.22 -20.67 -14.04
CA LYS A 66 17.80 -21.92 -13.37
C LYS A 66 16.28 -22.14 -13.41
N GLY A 67 15.57 -21.42 -14.28
CA GLY A 67 14.10 -21.49 -14.39
C GLY A 67 13.33 -20.60 -13.40
N ASN A 68 13.99 -20.02 -12.39
CA ASN A 68 13.37 -19.08 -11.46
C ASN A 68 12.87 -17.82 -12.17
N VAL A 69 11.70 -17.31 -11.78
CA VAL A 69 11.17 -16.04 -12.30
C VAL A 69 11.55 -14.91 -11.36
N TYR A 70 12.11 -13.82 -11.91
CA TYR A 70 12.44 -12.61 -11.19
C TYR A 70 11.68 -11.42 -11.77
N THR A 71 11.59 -10.34 -11.02
CA THR A 71 10.90 -9.12 -11.42
C THR A 71 11.92 -8.01 -11.59
N VAL A 72 11.92 -7.35 -12.75
CA VAL A 72 12.64 -6.10 -13.01
C VAL A 72 11.64 -4.96 -12.92
N LYS A 73 11.93 -3.93 -12.15
CA LYS A 73 11.13 -2.71 -12.07
C LYS A 73 11.98 -1.50 -12.47
N LEU A 74 11.44 -0.65 -13.32
CA LEU A 74 11.92 0.71 -13.56
C LEU A 74 10.97 1.65 -12.82
N SER A 75 11.48 2.42 -11.87
CA SER A 75 10.72 3.41 -11.11
C SER A 75 11.56 4.67 -11.00
N GLU A 76 11.00 5.83 -11.31
CA GLU A 76 11.70 7.14 -11.22
C GLU A 76 13.07 7.15 -11.93
N GLY A 77 13.20 6.45 -13.07
CA GLY A 77 14.46 6.32 -13.81
C GLY A 77 15.48 5.33 -13.23
N ALA A 78 15.20 4.71 -12.08
CA ALA A 78 16.03 3.70 -11.45
C ALA A 78 15.53 2.28 -11.75
N TYR A 79 16.46 1.40 -12.12
CA TYR A 79 16.18 -0.03 -12.32
C TYR A 79 16.45 -0.82 -11.04
N SER A 80 15.53 -1.72 -10.70
CA SER A 80 15.67 -2.70 -9.62
C SER A 80 15.32 -4.10 -10.12
N CYS A 81 15.94 -5.13 -9.55
CA CYS A 81 15.63 -6.52 -9.89
C CYS A 81 15.64 -7.40 -8.64
N THR A 82 14.69 -8.34 -8.52
CA THR A 82 14.60 -9.27 -7.39
C THR A 82 15.58 -10.45 -7.46
N CYS A 83 16.42 -10.53 -8.50
CA CYS A 83 17.36 -11.63 -8.65
C CYS A 83 18.55 -11.54 -7.66
N PRO A 84 19.16 -12.68 -7.28
CA PRO A 84 20.32 -12.69 -6.39
C PRO A 84 21.48 -11.81 -6.88
N GLY A 85 21.75 -11.79 -8.19
CA GLY A 85 22.82 -10.97 -8.76
C GLY A 85 22.66 -9.47 -8.45
N PHE A 86 21.43 -8.95 -8.54
CA PHE A 86 21.15 -7.56 -8.16
C PHE A 86 21.18 -7.37 -6.64
N SER A 87 20.67 -8.33 -5.86
CA SER A 87 20.70 -8.26 -4.40
C SER A 87 22.13 -8.12 -3.85
N PHE A 88 23.08 -8.93 -4.36
CA PHE A 88 24.48 -8.92 -3.88
C PHE A 88 25.36 -7.85 -4.53
N ARG A 89 25.18 -7.56 -5.83
CA ARG A 89 26.12 -6.73 -6.60
C ARG A 89 25.52 -5.44 -7.15
N ARG A 90 24.20 -5.23 -6.99
CA ARG A 90 23.41 -4.14 -7.59
C ARG A 90 23.51 -4.08 -9.13
N LYS A 91 24.02 -5.14 -9.75
CA LYS A 91 24.16 -5.29 -11.20
C LYS A 91 23.73 -6.70 -11.60
N CYS A 92 22.91 -6.81 -12.64
CA CYS A 92 22.49 -8.10 -13.16
C CYS A 92 22.15 -8.01 -14.65
N ARG A 93 22.35 -9.13 -15.37
CA ARG A 93 22.06 -9.26 -16.80
C ARG A 93 20.61 -8.88 -17.13
N HIS A 94 19.66 -9.21 -16.26
CA HIS A 94 18.24 -8.90 -16.49
C HIS A 94 17.95 -7.41 -16.60
N ILE A 95 18.65 -6.56 -15.85
CA ILE A 95 18.51 -5.09 -15.96
C ILE A 95 19.19 -4.59 -17.22
N GLU A 96 20.37 -5.13 -17.55
CA GLU A 96 21.10 -4.76 -18.76
C GLU A 96 20.31 -5.09 -20.03
N GLU A 97 19.63 -6.24 -20.07
CA GLU A 97 18.71 -6.63 -21.14
C GLU A 97 17.51 -5.68 -21.28
N LYS A 98 17.08 -5.01 -20.20
CA LYS A 98 15.95 -4.06 -20.21
C LYS A 98 16.36 -2.61 -20.45
N ARG A 99 17.66 -2.31 -20.39
CA ARG A 99 18.23 -0.98 -20.69
C ARG A 99 18.53 -0.78 -22.18
N LYS A 100 18.62 -1.87 -22.95
CA LYS A 100 18.72 -1.84 -24.41
C LYS A 100 17.38 -1.46 -25.02
#